data_AF-A0A6P3GVV2-F1
#
_entry.id   AF-A0A6P3GVV2-F1
#
_cell.length_a   1.000
_cell.length_b   1.000
_cell.length_c   1.000
_cell.angle_alpha   90.00
_cell.angle_beta   90.00
_cell.angle_gamma   90.00
#
_symmetry.space_group_name_H-M   'P 1'
#
loop_
_entity.id
_entity.type
_entity.pdbx_description
1 polymer ?
#
loop_
_entity_poly.entity_id
_entity_poly.type
_entity_poly.pdbx_seq_one_letter_code
_entity_poly.pdbx_strand_id
1 'polypeptide(L)'
;MYLITIFGNLLIILAVSSDPHLHTPMYFFLSNLSFVDICFTSTTIPKMLKNIWAQSKVITYEGCIIQMQFFALFIGLDVFLLTVMAYDRFVAICHPLHYTVIMSPQICGLMVLVSWIIIVSIFYCTGLGVYLSLAGTRSSHSSATASVMYTVVTPMLNPFIYSLRNKDLKKGLQKFFGK
;
A
#
# COMPACT_ATOMS: atom_id res chain seq x y z
N MET A 1 -11.67 22.54 -6.64
CA MET A 1 -11.03 21.42 -5.91
C MET A 1 -9.69 21.05 -6.54
N TYR A 2 -9.59 20.45 -7.75
CA TYR A 2 -8.31 20.07 -8.38
C TYR A 2 -7.21 21.16 -8.38
N LEU A 3 -7.51 22.34 -8.94
CA LEU A 3 -6.55 23.45 -9.01
C LEU A 3 -6.14 23.97 -7.62
N ILE A 4 -7.03 23.87 -6.64
CA ILE A 4 -6.76 24.28 -5.25
C ILE A 4 -5.77 23.31 -4.61
N THR A 5 -5.95 22.00 -4.81
CA THR A 5 -5.04 20.95 -4.30
C THR A 5 -3.67 21.06 -4.95
N ILE A 6 -3.60 21.28 -6.27
CA ILE A 6 -2.32 21.46 -6.96
C ILE A 6 -1.61 22.72 -6.47
N PHE A 7 -2.31 23.85 -6.46
CA PHE A 7 -1.71 25.12 -6.07
C PHE A 7 -1.25 25.12 -4.61
N GLY A 8 -2.05 24.55 -3.70
CA GLY A 8 -1.69 24.40 -2.29
C GLY A 8 -0.44 23.55 -2.07
N ASN A 9 -0.37 22.37 -2.69
CA ASN A 9 0.79 21.49 -2.57
C ASN A 9 2.05 22.05 -3.27
N LEU A 10 1.87 22.78 -4.39
CA LEU A 10 2.99 23.45 -5.06
C LEU A 10 3.58 24.56 -4.19
N LEU A 11 2.72 25.35 -3.51
CA LEU A 11 3.16 26.36 -2.57
C LEU A 11 3.91 25.76 -1.38
N ILE A 12 3.48 24.60 -0.86
CA ILE A 12 4.21 23.90 0.21
C ILE A 12 5.61 23.49 -0.26
N ILE A 13 5.73 22.92 -1.47
CA ILE A 13 7.02 22.54 -2.04
C ILE A 13 7.92 23.76 -2.22
N LEU A 14 7.38 24.86 -2.78
CA LEU A 14 8.12 26.11 -3.01
C LEU A 14 8.54 26.79 -1.70
N ALA A 15 7.69 26.75 -0.67
CA ALA A 15 8.00 27.30 0.64
C ALA A 15 9.12 26.52 1.34
N VAL A 16 9.08 25.18 1.28
CA VAL A 16 10.12 24.32 1.85
C VAL A 16 11.45 24.45 1.11
N SER A 17 11.43 24.66 -0.21
CA SER A 17 12.66 24.81 -1.00
C SER A 17 13.31 26.19 -0.92
N SER A 18 12.52 27.23 -0.60
CA SER A 18 13.01 28.62 -0.55
C SER A 18 13.60 29.02 0.80
N ASP A 19 13.18 28.37 1.90
CA ASP A 19 13.64 28.72 3.25
C ASP A 19 14.58 27.64 3.84
N PRO A 20 15.90 27.89 3.89
CA PRO A 20 16.86 26.94 4.46
C PRO A 20 16.70 26.75 5.98
N HIS A 21 16.00 27.66 6.67
CA HIS A 21 15.73 27.54 8.11
C HIS A 21 14.62 26.49 8.41
N LEU A 22 13.82 26.15 7.39
CA LEU A 22 12.80 25.10 7.43
C LEU A 22 13.31 23.73 6.97
N HIS A 23 14.61 23.53 6.72
CA HIS A 23 15.20 22.22 6.39
C HIS A 23 15.27 21.26 7.59
N THR A 24 14.15 21.09 8.29
CA THR A 24 13.98 20.03 9.30
C THR A 24 13.48 18.74 8.63
N PRO A 25 13.76 17.56 9.21
CA PRO A 25 13.35 16.26 8.65
C PRO A 25 11.85 16.19 8.33
N MET A 26 11.03 16.81 9.18
CA MET A 26 9.57 16.88 9.00
C MET A 26 9.15 17.58 7.70
N TYR A 27 9.74 18.74 7.38
CA TYR A 27 9.37 19.49 6.16
C TYR A 27 9.86 18.79 4.88
N PHE A 28 10.96 18.04 4.96
CA PHE A 28 11.40 17.17 3.87
C PHE A 28 10.37 16.07 3.57
N PHE A 29 9.84 15.40 4.59
CA PHE A 29 8.75 14.43 4.39
C PHE A 29 7.47 15.09 3.86
N LEU A 30 7.13 16.28 4.37
CA LEU A 30 5.96 17.04 3.92
C LEU A 30 6.05 17.40 2.43
N SER A 31 7.23 17.81 1.95
CA SER A 31 7.46 18.10 0.53
C SER A 31 7.27 16.85 -0.35
N ASN A 32 7.76 15.69 0.08
CA ASN A 32 7.55 14.41 -0.61
C ASN A 32 6.07 14.01 -0.61
N LEU A 33 5.35 14.22 0.50
CA LEU A 33 3.92 13.96 0.61
C LEU A 33 3.12 14.85 -0.35
N SER A 34 3.41 16.16 -0.39
CA SER A 34 2.78 17.09 -1.32
C SER A 34 3.04 16.74 -2.79
N PHE A 35 4.24 16.24 -3.12
CA PHE A 35 4.53 15.74 -4.46
C PHE A 35 3.68 14.51 -4.81
N VAL A 36 3.55 13.55 -3.88
CA VAL A 36 2.71 12.35 -4.04
C VAL A 36 1.23 12.73 -4.21
N ASP A 37 0.72 13.69 -3.43
CA ASP A 37 -0.68 14.14 -3.51
C ASP A 37 -1.00 14.84 -4.83
N ILE A 38 -0.07 15.66 -5.36
CA ILE A 38 -0.19 16.23 -6.72
C ILE A 38 -0.27 15.12 -7.76
N CYS A 39 0.63 14.13 -7.69
CA CYS A 39 0.67 13.02 -8.62
C CYS A 39 -0.62 12.20 -8.57
N PHE A 40 -1.08 11.85 -7.37
CA PHE A 40 -2.32 11.12 -7.13
C PHE A 40 -3.53 11.84 -7.71
N THR A 41 -3.68 13.13 -7.39
CA THR A 41 -4.79 13.96 -7.87
C THR A 41 -4.73 14.09 -9.39
N SER A 42 -3.53 14.24 -9.96
CA SER A 42 -3.30 14.30 -11.41
C SER A 42 -3.46 12.97 -12.14
N THR A 43 -3.40 11.80 -11.48
CA THR A 43 -3.75 10.52 -12.13
C THR A 43 -5.25 10.26 -12.12
N THR A 44 -5.97 10.77 -11.13
CA THR A 44 -7.39 10.45 -10.89
C THR A 44 -8.33 11.35 -11.68
N ILE A 45 -8.06 12.67 -11.66
CA ILE A 45 -8.97 13.67 -12.22
C ILE A 45 -8.97 13.75 -13.76
N PRO A 46 -7.83 13.71 -14.48
CA PRO A 46 -7.87 13.84 -15.94
C PRO A 46 -8.50 12.64 -16.64
N LYS A 47 -8.52 11.44 -16.02
CA LYS A 47 -9.29 10.30 -16.56
C LYS A 47 -10.80 10.49 -16.41
N MET A 48 -11.27 10.99 -15.26
CA MET A 48 -12.68 11.33 -15.11
C MET A 48 -13.11 12.44 -16.08
N LEU A 49 -12.25 13.43 -16.31
CA LEU A 49 -12.52 14.54 -17.23
C LEU A 49 -12.55 14.08 -18.70
N LYS A 50 -11.60 13.25 -19.14
CA LYS A 50 -11.60 12.64 -20.48
C LYS A 50 -12.86 11.79 -20.71
N ASN A 51 -13.30 11.06 -19.69
CA ASN A 51 -14.47 10.19 -19.75
C ASN A 51 -15.78 10.98 -19.95
N ILE A 52 -15.88 12.19 -19.38
CA ILE A 52 -17.04 13.07 -19.56
C ILE A 52 -17.01 13.76 -20.92
N TRP A 53 -15.83 14.22 -21.37
CA TRP A 53 -15.69 14.95 -22.64
C TRP A 53 -15.86 14.06 -23.87
N ALA A 54 -15.44 12.80 -23.81
CA ALA A 54 -15.51 11.87 -24.94
C ALA A 54 -16.89 11.21 -25.17
N GLN A 55 -17.90 11.45 -24.33
CA GLN A 55 -19.21 10.76 -24.36
C GLN A 55 -19.16 9.22 -24.33
N SER A 56 -17.97 8.60 -24.28
CA SER A 56 -17.79 7.15 -24.25
C SER A 56 -17.85 6.62 -22.82
N LYS A 57 -19.00 6.06 -22.42
CA LYS A 57 -19.22 5.45 -21.09
C LYS A 57 -18.42 4.18 -20.79
N VAL A 58 -17.40 3.82 -21.57
CA VAL A 58 -16.74 2.51 -21.48
C VAL A 58 -15.24 2.69 -21.28
N ILE A 59 -14.81 2.59 -20.02
CA ILE A 59 -13.40 2.41 -19.67
C ILE A 59 -13.01 1.00 -20.09
N THR A 60 -12.00 0.86 -20.94
CA THR A 60 -11.39 -0.43 -21.28
C THR A 60 -10.84 -1.11 -20.03
N TYR A 61 -11.06 -2.42 -19.87
CA TYR A 61 -10.63 -3.22 -18.72
C TYR A 61 -9.13 -3.03 -18.37
N GLU A 62 -8.25 -3.05 -19.37
CA GLU A 62 -6.82 -2.73 -19.23
C GLU A 62 -6.56 -1.35 -18.62
N GLY A 63 -7.31 -0.34 -19.08
CA GLY A 63 -7.22 1.03 -18.57
C GLY A 63 -7.74 1.19 -17.13
N CYS A 64 -8.67 0.33 -16.70
CA CYS A 64 -9.19 0.27 -15.33
C CYS A 64 -8.15 -0.37 -14.39
N ILE A 65 -7.55 -1.50 -14.78
CA ILE A 65 -6.49 -2.17 -14.01
C ILE A 65 -5.31 -1.23 -13.79
N ILE A 66 -4.81 -0.63 -14.88
CA ILE A 66 -3.68 0.31 -14.79
C ILE A 66 -4.04 1.49 -13.85
N GLN A 67 -5.26 1.99 -13.90
CA GLN A 67 -5.71 3.06 -13.01
C GLN A 67 -5.74 2.64 -11.54
N MET A 68 -6.36 1.51 -11.21
CA MET A 68 -6.39 0.99 -9.84
C MET A 68 -4.97 0.75 -9.32
N GLN A 69 -4.08 0.25 -10.18
CA GLN A 69 -2.71 -0.03 -9.82
C GLN A 69 -1.91 1.24 -9.50
N PHE A 70 -2.03 2.30 -10.29
CA PHE A 70 -1.41 3.60 -9.97
C PHE A 70 -2.02 4.20 -8.70
N PHE A 71 -3.33 4.07 -8.50
CA PHE A 71 -4.02 4.58 -7.31
C PHE A 71 -3.53 3.88 -6.03
N ALA A 72 -3.39 2.56 -6.08
CA ALA A 72 -2.84 1.75 -4.99
C ALA A 72 -1.37 2.10 -4.69
N LEU A 73 -0.57 2.38 -5.73
CA LEU A 73 0.82 2.80 -5.61
C LEU A 73 0.92 4.12 -4.82
N PHE A 74 0.18 5.16 -5.24
CA PHE A 74 0.25 6.48 -4.60
C PHE A 74 -0.31 6.48 -3.18
N ILE A 75 -1.43 5.78 -2.92
CA ILE A 75 -1.96 5.65 -1.55
C ILE A 75 -0.96 4.90 -0.65
N GLY A 76 -0.31 3.87 -1.17
CA GLY A 76 0.71 3.16 -0.42
C GLY A 76 1.86 4.07 0.01
N LEU A 77 2.38 4.88 -0.92
CA LEU A 77 3.42 5.87 -0.61
C LEU A 77 2.96 6.90 0.44
N ASP A 78 1.73 7.40 0.30
CA ASP A 78 1.15 8.35 1.25
C ASP A 78 1.09 7.78 2.67
N VAL A 79 0.61 6.54 2.82
CA VAL A 79 0.56 5.83 4.11
C VAL A 79 1.95 5.60 4.70
N PHE A 80 2.95 5.23 3.89
CA PHE A 80 4.32 5.07 4.36
C PHE A 80 4.91 6.40 4.84
N LEU A 81 4.73 7.49 4.09
CA LEU A 81 5.21 8.82 4.47
C LEU A 81 4.52 9.33 5.74
N LEU A 82 3.20 9.15 5.87
CA LEU A 82 2.45 9.47 7.08
C LEU A 82 2.95 8.68 8.29
N THR A 83 3.27 7.40 8.10
CA THR A 83 3.83 6.54 9.15
C THR A 83 5.21 7.02 9.60
N VAL A 84 6.07 7.39 8.65
CA VAL A 84 7.42 7.91 8.97
C VAL A 84 7.34 9.27 9.69
N MET A 85 6.40 10.15 9.31
CA MET A 85 6.15 11.40 10.03
C MET A 85 5.59 11.17 11.44
N ALA A 86 4.72 10.17 11.63
CA ALA A 86 4.25 9.79 12.96
C ALA A 86 5.39 9.22 13.82
N TYR A 87 6.29 8.44 13.21
CA TYR A 87 7.48 7.92 13.86
C TYR A 87 8.47 9.04 14.25
N ASP A 88 8.70 10.02 13.37
CA ASP A 88 9.50 11.23 13.67
C ASP A 88 8.99 11.90 14.94
N ARG A 89 7.68 12.16 15.03
CA ARG A 89 7.04 12.77 16.19
C ARG A 89 7.14 11.92 17.45
N PHE A 90 7.02 10.61 17.34
CA PHE A 90 7.21 9.69 18.45
C PHE A 90 8.65 9.74 19.00
N VAL A 91 9.66 9.69 18.13
CA VAL A 91 11.07 9.73 18.53
C VAL A 91 11.43 11.09 19.15
N ALA A 92 10.92 12.19 18.59
CA ALA A 92 11.13 13.53 19.13
C ALA A 92 10.60 13.68 20.57
N ILE A 93 9.47 13.04 20.91
CA ILE A 93 8.87 13.08 22.24
C ILE A 93 9.63 12.17 23.22
N CYS A 94 9.94 10.94 22.82
CA CYS A 94 10.55 9.96 23.73
C CYS A 94 12.05 10.18 23.96
N HIS A 95 12.79 10.70 22.97
CA HIS A 95 14.27 10.80 23.04
C HIS A 95 14.81 12.10 22.41
N PRO A 96 14.54 13.27 23.00
CA PRO A 96 14.90 14.57 22.41
C PRO A 96 16.42 14.75 22.21
N LEU A 97 17.28 14.21 23.09
CA LEU A 97 18.74 14.32 22.94
C LEU A 97 19.30 13.44 21.81
N HIS A 98 18.64 12.31 21.51
CA HIS A 98 19.10 11.35 20.50
C HIS A 98 18.40 11.56 19.14
N TYR A 99 17.42 12.46 19.09
CA TYR A 99 16.64 12.79 17.91
C TYR A 99 17.50 13.22 16.72
N THR A 100 18.49 14.10 16.94
CA THR A 100 19.37 14.63 15.88
C THR A 100 20.26 13.56 15.23
N VAL A 101 20.59 12.49 15.96
CA VAL A 101 21.37 11.36 15.42
C VAL A 101 20.48 10.38 14.68
N ILE A 102 19.26 10.15 15.18
CA ILE A 102 18.30 9.20 14.59
C ILE A 102 17.65 9.80 13.32
N MET A 103 17.22 11.06 13.37
CA MET A 103 16.61 11.78 12.26
C MET A 103 17.60 12.71 11.55
N SER A 104 18.72 12.13 11.11
CA SER A 104 19.64 12.82 10.21
C SER A 104 19.07 12.89 8.79
N PRO A 105 19.42 13.90 7.98
CA PRO A 105 18.93 14.03 6.60
C PRO A 105 19.31 12.82 5.72
N GLN A 106 20.41 12.11 6.02
CA GLN A 106 20.80 10.89 5.31
C GLN A 106 19.85 9.73 5.61
N ILE A 107 19.50 9.53 6.89
CA ILE A 107 18.55 8.49 7.30
C ILE A 107 17.14 8.82 6.77
N CYS A 108 16.76 10.09 6.81
CA CYS A 108 15.51 10.59 6.24
C CYS A 108 15.40 10.26 4.74
N GLY A 109 16.46 10.55 3.97
CA GLY A 109 16.57 10.16 2.57
C GLY A 109 16.50 8.65 2.36
N LEU A 110 17.20 7.86 3.19
CA LEU A 110 17.15 6.40 3.14
C LEU A 110 15.74 5.85 3.40
N MET A 111 15.01 6.40 4.39
CA MET A 111 13.64 5.99 4.70
C MET A 111 12.71 6.21 3.52
N VAL A 112 12.77 7.39 2.88
CA VAL A 112 11.99 7.68 1.67
C VAL A 112 12.35 6.69 0.56
N LEU A 113 13.64 6.47 0.31
CA LEU A 113 14.12 5.59 -0.75
C LEU A 113 13.65 4.14 -0.54
N VAL A 114 13.66 3.65 0.70
CA VAL A 114 13.09 2.34 1.07
C VAL A 114 11.59 2.30 0.84
N SER A 115 10.83 3.34 1.22
CA SER A 115 9.38 3.42 0.94
C SER A 115 9.09 3.31 -0.57
N TRP A 116 9.87 3.99 -1.40
CA TRP A 116 9.77 3.88 -2.86
C TRP A 116 10.08 2.48 -3.37
N ILE A 117 11.16 1.85 -2.90
CA ILE A 117 11.54 0.49 -3.31
C ILE A 117 10.45 -0.53 -2.93
N ILE A 118 9.92 -0.45 -1.70
CA ILE A 118 8.86 -1.35 -1.22
C ILE A 118 7.63 -1.24 -2.12
N ILE A 119 7.19 -0.01 -2.41
CA ILE A 119 6.01 0.21 -3.23
C ILE A 119 6.22 -0.26 -4.67
N VAL A 120 7.38 0.01 -5.27
CA VAL A 120 7.72 -0.46 -6.61
C VAL A 120 7.72 -2.00 -6.65
N SER A 121 8.28 -2.64 -5.63
CA SER A 121 8.27 -4.11 -5.51
C SER A 121 6.85 -4.66 -5.42
N ILE A 122 5.99 -4.08 -4.57
CA ILE A 122 4.57 -4.45 -4.45
C ILE A 122 3.86 -4.27 -5.80
N PHE A 123 4.11 -3.16 -6.50
CA PHE A 123 3.51 -2.88 -7.80
C PHE A 123 3.88 -3.95 -8.84
N TYR A 124 5.15 -4.34 -8.93
CA TYR A 124 5.59 -5.40 -9.85
C TYR A 124 5.02 -6.76 -9.46
N CYS A 125 5.00 -7.10 -8.17
CA CYS A 125 4.42 -8.35 -7.66
C CYS A 125 2.92 -8.45 -7.98
N THR A 126 2.15 -7.39 -7.73
CA THR A 126 0.72 -7.37 -8.05
C THR A 126 0.48 -7.38 -9.55
N GLY A 127 1.27 -6.65 -10.35
CA GLY A 127 1.18 -6.68 -11.81
C GLY A 127 1.48 -8.07 -12.40
N LEU A 128 2.52 -8.73 -11.90
CA LEU A 128 2.85 -10.11 -12.26
C LEU A 128 1.76 -11.09 -11.79
N GLY A 129 1.20 -10.90 -10.59
CA GLY A 129 0.10 -11.70 -10.08
C GLY A 129 -1.16 -11.60 -10.94
N VAL A 130 -1.51 -10.39 -11.38
CA VAL A 130 -2.65 -10.17 -12.30
C VAL A 130 -2.35 -10.80 -13.66
N TYR A 131 -1.15 -10.62 -14.21
CA TYR A 131 -0.74 -11.22 -15.49
C TYR A 131 -0.79 -12.75 -15.46
N LEU A 132 -0.24 -13.37 -14.40
CA LEU A 132 -0.31 -14.82 -14.18
C LEU A 132 -1.75 -15.30 -13.96
N SER A 133 -2.60 -14.52 -13.28
CA SER A 133 -4.02 -14.86 -13.10
C SER A 133 -4.79 -14.81 -14.43
N LEU A 134 -4.49 -13.85 -15.30
CA LEU A 134 -5.08 -13.72 -16.64
C LEU A 134 -4.58 -14.82 -17.58
N ALA A 135 -3.28 -15.13 -17.53
CA ALA A 135 -2.68 -16.22 -18.29
C ALA A 135 -3.21 -17.58 -17.83
N GLY A 136 -3.40 -17.76 -16.52
CA GLY A 136 -4.00 -18.94 -15.91
C GLY A 136 -5.48 -19.12 -16.23
N THR A 137 -6.22 -18.03 -16.51
CA THR A 137 -7.62 -18.12 -16.98
C THR A 137 -7.74 -18.54 -18.44
N ARG A 138 -6.70 -18.33 -19.27
CA ARG A 138 -6.62 -18.92 -20.63
C ARG A 138 -6.39 -20.43 -20.61
N SER A 139 -5.79 -20.98 -19.55
CA SER A 139 -5.63 -22.43 -19.36
C SER A 139 -6.65 -22.96 -18.36
N SER A 140 -7.81 -23.35 -18.88
CA SER A 140 -9.10 -23.65 -18.23
C SER A 140 -9.16 -24.66 -17.05
N HIS A 141 -8.07 -24.99 -16.34
CA HIS A 141 -8.09 -26.04 -15.31
C HIS A 141 -7.49 -25.66 -13.94
N SER A 142 -6.81 -24.51 -13.80
CA SER A 142 -6.04 -24.22 -12.56
C SER A 142 -6.75 -23.27 -11.56
N SER A 143 -7.62 -22.39 -12.03
CA SER A 143 -8.38 -21.45 -11.16
C SER A 143 -9.48 -22.12 -10.34
N ALA A 144 -10.05 -23.22 -10.85
CA ALA A 144 -10.99 -24.05 -10.11
C ALA A 144 -10.32 -24.68 -8.89
N THR A 145 -9.08 -25.16 -9.01
CA THR A 145 -8.35 -25.81 -7.91
C THR A 145 -8.07 -24.85 -6.76
N ALA A 146 -7.64 -23.61 -7.04
CA ALA A 146 -7.38 -22.62 -5.99
C ALA A 146 -8.67 -22.19 -5.28
N SER A 147 -9.74 -21.88 -6.03
CA SER A 147 -11.03 -21.51 -5.44
C SER A 147 -11.65 -22.67 -4.64
N VAL A 148 -11.55 -23.91 -5.12
CA VAL A 148 -12.04 -25.10 -4.41
C VAL A 148 -11.19 -25.36 -3.17
N MET A 149 -9.87 -25.16 -3.22
CA MET A 149 -9.05 -25.29 -2.02
C MET A 149 -9.46 -24.27 -0.96
N TYR A 150 -9.62 -22.98 -1.28
CA TYR A 150 -9.99 -21.98 -0.28
C TYR A 150 -11.44 -22.13 0.22
N THR A 151 -12.40 -22.54 -0.61
CA THR A 151 -13.79 -22.72 -0.17
C THR A 151 -14.03 -24.05 0.56
N VAL A 152 -13.22 -25.08 0.35
CA VAL A 152 -13.40 -26.40 0.99
C VAL A 152 -12.48 -26.58 2.20
N VAL A 153 -11.25 -26.08 2.16
CA VAL A 153 -10.28 -26.27 3.26
C VAL A 153 -10.70 -25.50 4.50
N THR A 154 -11.16 -24.25 4.36
CA THR A 154 -11.57 -23.41 5.48
C THR A 154 -12.76 -23.97 6.28
N PRO A 155 -13.88 -24.43 5.67
CA PRO A 155 -14.97 -25.04 6.45
C PRO A 155 -14.62 -26.43 6.98
N MET A 156 -13.74 -27.18 6.33
CA MET A 156 -13.31 -28.50 6.82
C MET A 156 -12.36 -28.41 8.02
N LEU A 157 -11.54 -27.37 8.11
CA LEU A 157 -10.65 -27.14 9.27
C LEU A 157 -11.38 -26.69 10.54
N ASN A 158 -12.52 -26.01 10.40
CA ASN A 158 -13.31 -25.56 11.56
C ASN A 158 -13.69 -26.73 12.51
N PRO A 159 -14.32 -27.83 12.05
CA PRO A 159 -14.62 -28.99 12.90
C PRO A 159 -13.38 -29.59 13.58
N PHE A 160 -12.22 -29.63 12.90
CA PHE A 160 -10.99 -30.14 13.48
C PHE A 160 -10.44 -29.24 14.58
N ILE A 161 -10.49 -27.91 14.39
CA ILE A 161 -10.09 -26.94 15.42
C ILE A 161 -11.00 -27.07 16.65
N TYR A 162 -12.32 -27.21 16.45
CA TYR A 162 -13.27 -27.43 17.57
C TYR A 162 -13.08 -28.78 18.25
N SER A 163 -12.82 -29.84 17.47
CA SER A 163 -12.57 -31.19 17.98
C SER A 163 -11.27 -31.26 18.80
N LEU A 164 -10.18 -30.66 18.32
CA LEU A 164 -8.89 -30.61 19.02
C LEU A 164 -8.91 -29.68 20.25
N ARG A 165 -9.82 -28.72 20.29
CA ARG A 165 -10.04 -27.84 21.46
C ARG A 165 -10.87 -28.52 22.55
N ASN A 166 -11.72 -29.49 22.19
CA ASN A 166 -12.50 -30.23 23.16
C ASN A 166 -11.59 -31.23 23.92
N LYS A 167 -11.46 -31.04 25.23
CA LYS A 167 -10.54 -31.82 26.08
C LYS A 167 -10.89 -33.31 26.11
N ASP A 168 -12.16 -33.65 25.92
CA ASP A 168 -12.63 -35.05 25.91
C ASP A 168 -12.29 -35.75 24.59
N LEU A 169 -12.41 -35.05 23.45
CA LEU A 169 -11.99 -35.54 22.12
C LEU A 169 -10.48 -35.69 22.03
N LYS A 170 -9.71 -34.75 22.60
CA LYS A 170 -8.25 -34.84 22.68
C LYS A 170 -7.78 -36.04 23.49
N LYS A 171 -8.44 -36.35 24.62
CA LYS A 171 -8.16 -37.56 25.42
C LYS A 171 -8.54 -38.85 24.68
N GLY A 172 -9.65 -38.85 23.95
CA GLY A 172 -10.05 -39.97 23.09
C GLY A 172 -9.03 -40.26 21.98
N LEU A 173 -8.58 -39.22 21.27
CA LEU A 173 -7.54 -39.30 20.25
C LEU A 173 -6.18 -39.76 20.80
N GLN A 174 -5.77 -39.27 21.97
CA GLN A 174 -4.54 -39.74 22.65
C GLN A 174 -4.60 -41.23 23.02
N LYS A 175 -5.78 -41.75 23.37
CA LYS A 175 -5.99 -43.18 23.66
C LYS A 175 -5.98 -44.04 22.39
N PHE A 176 -6.35 -43.44 21.25
CA PHE A 176 -6.42 -44.12 19.95
C PHE A 176 -5.06 -44.14 19.23
N PHE A 177 -4.27 -43.06 19.33
CA PHE A 177 -2.92 -42.95 18.75
C PHE A 177 -1.79 -43.32 19.73
N GLY A 178 -2.07 -43.40 21.03
CA GLY A 178 -1.12 -43.77 22.08
C GLY A 178 -1.08 -45.27 22.37
N LYS A 179 -1.25 -46.10 21.33
CA LYS A 179 -1.01 -47.54 21.38
C LYS A 179 0.08 -47.90 20.38
#